data_AF-A0A948V3K7-F1
#
_entry.id   AF-A0A948V3K7-F1
#
_cell.length_a   1.000
_cell.length_b   1.000
_cell.length_c   1.000
_cell.angle_alpha   90.00
_cell.angle_beta   90.00
_cell.angle_gamma   90.00
#
_symmetry.space_group_name_H-M   'P 1'
#
loop_
_entity.id
_entity.type
_entity.pdbx_description
1 polymer ?
#
loop_
_entity_poly.entity_id
_entity_poly.type
_entity_poly.pdbx_seq_one_letter_code
_entity_poly.pdbx_strand_id
1 'polypeptide(L)'
;MEERVSTKAELIRLFFLYSAISIPVVNNKKEIAGFLSKQDIIASSGMMEDLNIGIQKVIEHHLNTVDRENISSLNLLLQNFSRTKKIPVIDQKGKIVDTWQRGQLISAWEGEEETKYPDLFDKLLIGVVVTDASGKIAYLNPAAVSMAAEKGKKKGRNISEVFPINLELEPIGNKKAGGLIFDAAPTADGTIYIIRKAE
;
A
#
# COMPACT_ATOMS: atom_id res chain seq x y z
N MET A 1 15.78 -24.39 6.82
CA MET A 1 16.25 -24.47 5.43
C MET A 1 15.86 -23.16 4.78
N GLU A 2 16.82 -22.31 4.39
CA GLU A 2 16.46 -21.01 3.78
C GLU A 2 15.85 -21.23 2.41
N GLU A 3 14.61 -20.77 2.21
CA GLU A 3 13.90 -20.92 0.95
C GLU A 3 14.47 -19.91 -0.06
N ARG A 4 15.13 -20.41 -1.11
CA ARG A 4 15.83 -19.60 -2.09
C ARG A 4 15.46 -20.03 -3.49
N VAL A 5 15.23 -19.04 -4.35
CA VAL A 5 15.15 -19.20 -5.79
C VAL A 5 16.55 -18.96 -6.35
N SER A 6 17.14 -19.96 -6.99
CA SER A 6 18.50 -19.92 -7.53
C SER A 6 18.50 -19.81 -9.06
N THR A 7 17.45 -20.31 -9.72
CA THR A 7 17.35 -20.35 -11.18
C THR A 7 16.04 -19.75 -11.71
N LYS A 8 16.02 -19.44 -13.01
CA LYS A 8 14.80 -19.02 -13.72
C LYS A 8 13.68 -20.07 -13.63
N ALA A 9 14.01 -21.36 -13.74
CA ALA A 9 13.05 -22.45 -13.60
C ALA A 9 12.35 -22.44 -12.23
N GLU A 10 13.13 -22.23 -11.15
CA GLU A 10 12.58 -22.12 -9.79
C GLU A 10 11.72 -20.88 -9.61
N LEU A 11 12.08 -19.75 -10.24
CA LEU A 11 11.25 -18.55 -10.24
C LEU A 11 9.90 -18.80 -10.93
N ILE A 12 9.92 -19.47 -12.08
CA ILE A 12 8.70 -19.86 -12.80
C ILE A 12 7.83 -20.75 -11.90
N ARG A 13 8.42 -21.75 -11.25
CA ARG A 13 7.69 -22.59 -10.28
C ARG A 13 7.08 -21.77 -9.15
N LEU A 14 7.80 -20.78 -8.63
CA LEU A 14 7.30 -19.89 -7.58
C LEU A 14 6.05 -19.11 -8.02
N PHE A 15 6.03 -18.59 -9.25
CA PHE A 15 4.83 -17.95 -9.82
C PHE A 15 3.61 -18.87 -9.84
N PHE A 16 3.79 -20.14 -10.20
CA PHE A 16 2.68 -21.10 -10.22
C PHE A 16 2.24 -21.51 -8.81
N LEU A 17 3.19 -21.74 -7.90
CA LEU A 17 2.90 -22.13 -6.52
C LEU A 17 2.02 -21.10 -5.81
N TYR A 18 2.29 -19.81 -6.02
CA TYR A 18 1.54 -18.71 -5.40
C TYR A 18 0.42 -18.16 -6.29
N SER A 19 0.21 -18.71 -7.50
CA SER A 19 -0.68 -18.14 -8.51
C SER A 19 -0.44 -16.65 -8.77
N ALA A 20 0.81 -16.22 -8.65
CA ALA A 20 1.23 -14.84 -8.82
C ALA A 20 1.42 -14.50 -10.31
N ILE A 21 1.05 -13.28 -10.66
CA ILE A 21 1.28 -12.63 -11.96
C ILE A 21 2.58 -11.81 -11.91
N SER A 22 2.90 -11.24 -10.74
CA SER A 22 4.14 -10.51 -10.50
C SER A 22 4.67 -10.80 -9.09
N ILE A 23 6.00 -10.77 -8.93
CA ILE A 23 6.68 -10.97 -7.65
C ILE A 23 7.47 -9.70 -7.31
N PRO A 24 7.21 -9.05 -6.16
CA PRO A 24 7.99 -7.90 -5.71
C PRO A 24 9.43 -8.29 -5.38
N VAL A 25 10.36 -7.43 -5.76
CA VAL A 25 11.78 -7.51 -5.44
C VAL A 25 12.13 -6.35 -4.51
N VAL A 26 12.73 -6.66 -3.36
CA VAL A 26 13.11 -5.66 -2.36
C VAL A 26 14.61 -5.46 -2.25
N ASN A 27 15.00 -4.27 -1.80
CA ASN A 27 16.38 -3.95 -1.43
C ASN A 27 16.70 -4.42 0.00
N ASN A 28 17.92 -4.16 0.47
CA ASN A 28 18.37 -4.53 1.82
C ASN A 28 17.59 -3.85 2.96
N LYS A 29 16.88 -2.76 2.67
CA LYS A 29 16.01 -2.04 3.61
C LYS A 29 14.55 -2.55 3.58
N LYS A 30 14.27 -3.62 2.83
CA LYS A 30 12.93 -4.16 2.56
C LYS A 30 11.99 -3.21 1.81
N GLU A 31 12.55 -2.20 1.14
CA GLU A 31 11.79 -1.32 0.26
C GLU A 31 11.66 -1.96 -1.12
N ILE A 32 10.54 -1.73 -1.81
CA ILE A 32 10.31 -2.26 -3.16
C ILE A 32 11.29 -1.60 -4.14
N ALA A 33 12.23 -2.39 -4.65
CA ALA A 33 13.15 -1.98 -5.71
C ALA A 33 12.51 -2.13 -7.11
N GLY A 34 11.61 -3.09 -7.24
CA GLY A 34 10.90 -3.37 -8.48
C GLY A 34 10.05 -4.63 -8.38
N PHE A 35 9.69 -5.19 -9.53
CA PHE A 35 9.01 -6.48 -9.58
C PHE A 35 9.42 -7.29 -10.83
N LEU A 36 9.22 -8.60 -10.75
CA LEU A 36 9.35 -9.52 -11.88
C LEU A 36 7.95 -9.90 -12.37
N SER A 37 7.70 -9.78 -13.66
CA SER A 37 6.44 -10.19 -14.29
C SER A 37 6.53 -11.64 -14.77
N LYS A 38 5.52 -12.45 -14.48
CA LYS A 38 5.44 -13.83 -14.98
C LYS A 38 5.50 -13.87 -16.51
N GLN A 39 4.87 -12.91 -17.19
CA GLN A 39 4.83 -12.89 -18.65
C GLN A 39 6.22 -12.65 -19.23
N ASP A 40 6.96 -11.67 -18.72
CA ASP A 40 8.30 -11.32 -19.21
C ASP A 40 9.30 -12.48 -19.00
N ILE A 41 9.19 -13.14 -17.85
CA ILE A 41 10.03 -14.30 -17.51
C ILE A 41 9.73 -15.50 -18.41
N ILE A 42 8.46 -15.76 -18.70
CA ILE A 42 8.08 -16.88 -19.60
C ILE A 42 8.44 -16.55 -21.05
N ALA A 43 8.16 -15.33 -21.53
CA ALA A 43 8.41 -14.91 -22.90
C ALA A 43 9.90 -14.96 -23.28
N SER A 44 10.78 -14.74 -22.31
CA SER A 44 12.24 -14.85 -22.49
C SER A 44 12.78 -16.28 -22.37
N SER A 45 11.94 -17.31 -22.31
CA SER A 45 12.35 -18.71 -22.14
C SER A 45 12.19 -19.50 -23.45
N GLY A 46 12.90 -19.07 -24.49
CA GLY A 46 12.80 -19.66 -25.82
C GLY A 46 13.51 -21.01 -25.95
N MET A 47 14.54 -21.25 -25.15
CA MET A 47 15.33 -22.49 -25.16
C MET A 47 15.44 -23.12 -23.76
N MET A 48 15.75 -24.42 -23.69
CA MET A 48 15.92 -25.12 -22.41
C MET A 48 17.11 -24.57 -21.60
N GLU A 49 18.18 -24.10 -22.26
CA GLU A 49 19.31 -23.49 -21.55
C GLU A 49 18.89 -22.23 -20.75
N ASP A 50 17.85 -21.52 -21.20
CA ASP A 50 17.36 -20.29 -20.55
C ASP A 50 16.78 -20.56 -19.16
N LEU A 51 16.30 -21.78 -18.91
CA LEU A 51 15.67 -22.16 -17.65
C LEU A 51 16.69 -22.31 -16.51
N ASN A 52 17.95 -22.60 -16.83
CA ASN A 52 19.02 -22.77 -15.86
C ASN A 52 19.79 -21.46 -15.56
N ILE A 53 19.38 -20.34 -16.15
CA ILE A 53 19.97 -19.02 -15.88
C ILE A 53 19.81 -18.70 -14.38
N GLY A 54 20.91 -18.26 -13.77
CA GLY A 54 20.93 -17.87 -12.35
C GLY A 54 20.03 -16.66 -12.08
N ILE A 55 19.35 -16.69 -10.93
CA ILE A 55 18.32 -15.70 -10.56
C ILE A 55 18.82 -14.24 -10.60
N GLN A 56 20.10 -14.01 -10.30
CA GLN A 56 20.68 -12.67 -10.31
C GLN A 56 20.67 -12.06 -11.72
N LYS A 57 21.04 -12.84 -12.74
CA LYS A 57 20.96 -12.43 -14.14
C LYS A 57 19.51 -12.22 -14.59
N VAL A 58 18.60 -13.04 -14.07
CA VAL A 58 17.16 -12.88 -14.34
C VAL A 58 16.66 -11.55 -13.78
N ILE A 59 17.01 -11.23 -12.52
CA ILE A 59 16.66 -9.96 -11.89
C ILE A 59 17.28 -8.80 -12.66
N GLU A 60 18.57 -8.86 -12.98
CA GLU A 60 19.26 -7.80 -13.72
C GLU A 60 18.58 -7.45 -15.06
N HIS A 61 18.14 -8.46 -15.82
CA HIS A 61 17.54 -8.23 -17.14
C HIS A 61 16.02 -7.99 -17.14
N HIS A 62 15.30 -8.47 -16.13
CA HIS A 62 13.82 -8.47 -16.12
C HIS A 62 13.20 -7.71 -14.95
N LEU A 63 14.00 -7.04 -14.11
CA LEU A 63 13.48 -6.21 -13.04
C LEU A 63 12.80 -4.98 -13.64
N ASN A 64 11.48 -4.95 -13.52
CA ASN A 64 10.71 -3.74 -13.76
C ASN A 64 10.89 -2.82 -12.56
N THR A 65 11.73 -1.80 -12.70
CA THR A 65 11.98 -0.84 -11.63
C THR A 65 10.73 -0.05 -11.31
N VAL A 66 10.49 0.14 -10.03
CA VAL A 66 9.33 0.88 -9.55
C VAL A 66 9.70 2.35 -9.43
N ASP A 67 8.95 3.18 -10.14
CA ASP A 67 8.82 4.60 -9.82
C ASP A 67 7.60 4.76 -8.90
N ARG A 68 7.79 5.36 -7.71
CA ARG A 68 6.72 5.56 -6.72
C ARG A 68 5.63 6.52 -7.22
N GLU A 69 5.93 7.34 -8.23
CA GLU A 69 4.96 8.21 -8.90
C GLU A 69 4.11 7.44 -9.94
N ASN A 70 4.58 6.27 -10.38
CA ASN A 70 3.90 5.46 -11.37
C ASN A 70 2.92 4.46 -10.74
N ILE A 71 1.66 4.88 -10.61
CA ILE A 71 0.54 4.09 -10.08
C ILE A 71 0.31 2.78 -10.87
N SER A 72 0.70 2.72 -12.15
CA SER A 72 0.49 1.54 -12.99
C SER A 72 1.25 0.32 -12.48
N SER A 73 2.47 0.54 -11.97
CA SER A 73 3.31 -0.51 -11.41
C SER A 73 2.73 -1.08 -10.11
N LEU A 74 2.16 -0.21 -9.26
CA LEU A 74 1.42 -0.65 -8.06
C LEU A 74 0.18 -1.46 -8.45
N ASN A 75 -0.58 -1.00 -9.44
CA ASN A 75 -1.77 -1.71 -9.90
C ASN A 75 -1.46 -3.13 -10.37
N LEU A 76 -0.36 -3.33 -11.10
CA LEU A 76 0.06 -4.66 -11.55
C LEU A 76 0.43 -5.58 -10.37
N LEU A 77 1.10 -5.05 -9.34
CA LEU A 77 1.37 -5.80 -8.11
C LEU A 77 0.07 -6.13 -7.35
N LEU A 78 -0.88 -5.19 -7.28
CA LEU A 78 -2.16 -5.39 -6.62
C LEU A 78 -3.06 -6.40 -7.34
N GLN A 79 -2.92 -6.56 -8.66
CA GLN A 79 -3.68 -7.56 -9.42
C GLN A 79 -3.45 -8.99 -8.95
N ASN A 80 -2.30 -9.30 -8.34
CA ASN A 80 -2.06 -10.61 -7.75
C ASN A 80 -3.16 -11.01 -6.74
N PHE A 81 -3.65 -10.04 -5.97
CA PHE A 81 -4.60 -10.29 -4.88
C PHE A 81 -6.03 -10.58 -5.35
N SER A 82 -6.27 -10.58 -6.66
CA SER A 82 -7.50 -11.13 -7.25
C SER A 82 -7.51 -12.67 -7.24
N ARG A 83 -6.33 -13.32 -7.16
CA ARG A 83 -6.16 -14.78 -7.28
C ARG A 83 -5.56 -15.44 -6.06
N THR A 84 -4.82 -14.69 -5.25
CA THR A 84 -4.19 -15.20 -4.02
C THR A 84 -4.31 -14.21 -2.87
N LYS A 85 -4.30 -14.71 -1.63
CA LYS A 85 -4.31 -13.85 -0.43
C LYS A 85 -2.91 -13.30 -0.10
N LYS A 86 -1.86 -13.99 -0.56
CA LYS A 86 -0.47 -13.67 -0.25
C LYS A 86 0.42 -13.87 -1.47
N ILE A 87 1.46 -13.06 -1.58
CA ILE A 87 2.50 -13.21 -2.61
C ILE A 87 3.87 -13.33 -1.97
N PRO A 88 4.81 -14.08 -2.56
CA PRO A 88 6.17 -14.15 -2.06
C PRO A 88 6.91 -12.86 -2.40
N VAL A 89 7.87 -12.51 -1.56
CA VAL A 89 8.76 -11.35 -1.73
C VAL A 89 10.18 -11.86 -1.76
N ILE A 90 10.95 -11.44 -2.76
CA ILE A 90 12.36 -11.83 -2.89
C ILE A 90 13.29 -10.64 -2.76
N ASP A 91 14.51 -10.88 -2.29
CA ASP A 91 15.58 -9.89 -2.40
C ASP A 91 16.27 -9.95 -3.77
N GLN A 92 17.19 -9.02 -4.02
CA GLN A 92 18.00 -8.96 -5.24
C GLN A 92 18.93 -10.18 -5.46
N LYS A 93 19.06 -11.08 -4.47
CA LYS A 93 19.85 -12.31 -4.54
C LYS A 93 18.98 -13.55 -4.75
N GLY A 94 17.67 -13.38 -4.88
CA GLY A 94 16.68 -14.45 -5.08
C GLY A 94 16.27 -15.17 -3.79
N LYS A 95 16.64 -14.66 -2.61
CA LYS A 95 16.18 -15.23 -1.34
C LYS A 95 14.73 -14.82 -1.11
N ILE A 96 13.87 -15.76 -0.73
CA ILE A 96 12.51 -15.44 -0.28
C ILE A 96 12.63 -14.85 1.13
N VAL A 97 12.28 -13.58 1.27
CA VAL A 97 12.46 -12.83 2.53
C VAL A 97 11.17 -12.69 3.32
N ASP A 98 10.01 -12.78 2.65
CA ASP A 98 8.70 -12.67 3.29
C ASP A 98 7.58 -13.18 2.37
N THR A 99 6.36 -13.21 2.90
CA THR A 99 5.12 -13.30 2.12
C THR A 99 4.19 -12.14 2.51
N TRP A 100 3.77 -11.34 1.53
CA TRP A 100 2.96 -10.16 1.77
C TRP A 100 1.50 -10.37 1.40
N GLN A 101 0.63 -9.87 2.28
CA GLN A 101 -0.77 -9.59 1.98
C GLN A 101 -0.91 -8.21 1.34
N ARG A 102 -2.08 -7.92 0.77
CA ARG A 102 -2.38 -6.67 0.08
C ARG A 102 -1.97 -5.42 0.88
N GLY A 103 -2.33 -5.37 2.17
CA GLY A 103 -2.00 -4.23 3.03
C GLY A 103 -0.49 -4.03 3.22
N GLN A 104 0.26 -5.13 3.41
CA GLN A 104 1.72 -5.06 3.58
C GLN A 104 2.42 -4.57 2.30
N LEU A 105 1.92 -4.97 1.12
CA LEU A 105 2.44 -4.47 -0.15
C LEU A 105 2.19 -2.96 -0.32
N ILE A 106 0.99 -2.49 0.03
CA ILE A 106 0.66 -1.06 -0.01
C ILE A 106 1.57 -0.28 0.95
N SER A 107 1.71 -0.75 2.19
CA SER A 107 2.61 -0.12 3.16
C SER A 107 4.07 -0.09 2.69
N ALA A 108 4.57 -1.19 2.10
CA ALA A 108 5.92 -1.23 1.57
C ALA A 108 6.13 -0.33 0.33
N TRP A 109 5.07 -0.09 -0.45
CA TRP A 109 5.07 0.83 -1.58
C TRP A 109 5.07 2.29 -1.13
N GLU A 110 4.24 2.62 -0.13
CA GLU A 110 4.15 3.96 0.44
C GLU A 110 5.42 4.33 1.21
N GLY A 111 6.14 3.35 1.76
CA GLY A 111 7.29 3.56 2.63
C GLY A 111 6.84 3.92 4.05
N GLU A 112 7.78 4.15 4.97
CA GLU A 112 7.47 4.63 6.33
C GLU A 112 6.89 6.06 6.37
N GLU A 113 6.55 6.67 5.23
CA GLU A 113 5.83 7.94 5.18
C GLU A 113 4.33 7.70 5.27
N GLU A 114 3.78 8.20 6.39
CA GLU A 114 2.37 8.42 6.70
C GLU A 114 1.44 8.47 5.47
N THR A 115 0.85 7.31 5.17
CA THR A 115 -0.52 7.12 4.66
C THR A 115 -0.95 8.00 3.49
N LYS A 116 -0.96 7.42 2.28
CA LYS A 116 -1.63 8.01 1.12
C LYS A 116 -3.15 7.76 1.15
N TYR A 117 -3.81 8.41 2.09
CA TYR A 117 -5.26 8.64 2.07
C TYR A 117 -5.82 9.58 0.95
N PRO A 118 -5.03 10.44 0.25
CA PRO A 118 -5.60 11.41 -0.68
C PRO A 118 -6.43 10.80 -1.81
N ASP A 119 -5.90 9.82 -2.56
CA ASP A 119 -6.59 9.34 -3.76
C ASP A 119 -7.91 8.61 -3.48
N LEU A 120 -8.05 8.02 -2.28
CA LEU A 120 -9.25 7.31 -1.86
C LEU A 120 -10.34 8.28 -1.37
N PHE A 121 -9.96 9.35 -0.67
CA PHE A 121 -10.91 10.25 -0.02
C PHE A 121 -11.13 11.57 -0.78
N ASP A 122 -10.20 11.99 -1.65
CA ASP A 122 -10.30 13.23 -2.42
C ASP A 122 -11.50 13.25 -3.37
N LYS A 123 -11.96 12.06 -3.80
CA LYS A 123 -13.13 11.90 -4.68
C LYS A 123 -14.45 11.78 -3.92
N LEU A 124 -14.42 11.67 -2.60
CA LEU A 124 -15.63 11.56 -1.80
C LEU A 124 -16.26 12.93 -1.60
N LEU A 125 -17.59 13.00 -1.75
CA LEU A 125 -18.38 14.20 -1.49
C LEU A 125 -18.61 14.45 0.02
N ILE A 126 -18.21 13.50 0.87
CA ILE A 126 -18.27 13.60 2.32
C ILE A 126 -16.96 14.15 2.89
N GLY A 127 -17.03 14.94 3.96
CA GLY A 127 -15.84 15.44 4.64
C GLY A 127 -15.11 14.31 5.38
N VAL A 128 -13.85 14.08 5.05
CA VAL A 128 -12.98 13.10 5.73
C VAL A 128 -11.80 13.80 6.35
N VAL A 129 -11.58 13.54 7.65
CA VAL A 129 -10.44 14.02 8.41
C VAL A 129 -9.73 12.84 9.04
N VAL A 130 -8.42 12.76 8.84
CA VAL A 130 -7.58 11.76 9.50
C VAL A 130 -6.75 12.49 10.55
N THR A 131 -6.74 11.94 11.77
CA THR A 131 -5.97 12.48 12.89
C THR A 131 -5.02 11.46 13.48
N ASP A 132 -3.94 11.94 14.08
CA ASP A 132 -3.09 11.13 14.96
C ASP A 132 -3.77 10.85 16.31
N ALA A 133 -3.13 10.05 17.17
CA ALA A 133 -3.65 9.72 18.50
C ALA A 133 -3.80 10.95 19.41
N SER A 134 -3.06 12.03 19.15
CA SER A 134 -3.17 13.30 19.89
C SER A 134 -4.27 14.22 19.36
N GLY A 135 -5.01 13.78 18.33
CA GLY A 135 -6.08 14.55 17.70
C GLY A 135 -5.58 15.65 16.75
N LYS A 136 -4.30 15.62 16.35
CA LYS A 136 -3.78 16.53 15.32
C LYS A 136 -4.11 16.01 13.94
N ILE A 137 -4.44 16.93 13.04
CA ILE A 137 -4.83 16.58 11.67
C ILE A 137 -3.62 16.12 10.87
N ALA A 138 -3.65 14.86 10.44
CA ALA A 138 -2.70 14.28 9.50
C ALA A 138 -3.14 14.51 8.04
N TYR A 139 -4.45 14.48 7.77
CA TYR A 139 -5.02 14.66 6.43
C TYR A 139 -6.45 15.20 6.46
N LEU A 140 -6.82 15.95 5.41
CA LEU A 140 -8.16 16.44 5.13
C LEU A 140 -8.43 16.26 3.62
N ASN A 141 -9.59 15.74 3.25
CA ASN A 141 -10.01 15.77 1.85
C ASN A 141 -10.61 17.15 1.47
N PRO A 142 -10.79 17.46 0.16
CA PRO A 142 -11.31 18.76 -0.28
C PRO A 142 -12.69 19.12 0.29
N ALA A 143 -13.56 18.12 0.49
CA ALA A 143 -14.85 18.32 1.14
C ALA A 143 -14.68 18.80 2.59
N ALA A 144 -13.82 18.16 3.39
CA ALA A 144 -13.54 18.59 4.76
C ALA A 144 -12.84 19.95 4.83
N VAL A 145 -11.97 20.27 3.86
CA VAL A 145 -11.35 21.60 3.75
C VAL A 145 -12.39 22.70 3.56
N SER A 146 -13.46 22.40 2.81
CA SER A 146 -14.55 23.34 2.51
C SER A 146 -15.49 23.55 3.69
N MET A 147 -15.60 22.56 4.58
CA MET A 147 -16.42 22.59 5.81
C MET A 147 -15.69 23.20 7.02
N ALA A 148 -14.42 23.54 6.88
CA ALA A 148 -13.62 24.04 7.99
C ALA A 148 -13.91 25.52 8.26
N ALA A 149 -14.00 25.88 9.54
CA ALA A 149 -14.34 27.24 9.96
C ALA A 149 -13.27 28.28 9.56
N GLU A 150 -12.01 27.84 9.46
CA GLU A 150 -10.87 28.73 9.17
C GLU A 150 -10.23 28.47 7.79
N LYS A 151 -9.78 29.54 7.14
CA LYS A 151 -8.96 29.47 5.91
C LYS A 151 -7.47 29.38 6.28
N GLY A 152 -6.68 28.64 5.49
CA GLY A 152 -5.24 28.48 5.71
C GLY A 152 -4.80 27.04 6.02
N LYS A 153 -3.54 26.89 6.47
CA LYS A 153 -2.89 25.60 6.72
C LYS A 153 -3.48 24.92 7.98
N LYS A 154 -4.06 23.74 7.79
CA LYS A 154 -4.79 22.98 8.83
C LYS A 154 -4.04 21.74 9.32
N LYS A 155 -3.20 21.14 8.48
CA LYS A 155 -2.40 19.96 8.82
C LYS A 155 -1.48 20.28 10.01
N GLY A 156 -1.45 19.39 11.00
CA GLY A 156 -0.68 19.52 12.25
C GLY A 156 -1.38 20.29 13.37
N ARG A 157 -2.52 20.93 13.10
CA ARG A 157 -3.36 21.57 14.14
C ARG A 157 -4.31 20.58 14.77
N ASN A 158 -4.78 20.88 15.97
CA ASN A 158 -5.78 20.07 16.65
C ASN A 158 -7.13 20.15 15.90
N ILE A 159 -7.81 19.03 15.74
CA ILE A 159 -9.09 18.98 15.02
C ILE A 159 -10.16 19.90 15.64
N SER A 160 -10.16 20.03 16.98
CA SER A 160 -11.10 20.89 17.72
C SER A 160 -10.91 22.38 17.45
N GLU A 161 -9.71 22.81 17.01
CA GLU A 161 -9.45 24.20 16.63
C GLU A 161 -9.94 24.50 15.20
N VAL A 162 -9.88 23.51 14.31
CA VAL A 162 -10.18 23.68 12.89
C VAL A 162 -11.67 23.49 12.60
N PHE A 163 -12.30 22.59 13.36
CA PHE A 163 -13.73 22.37 13.33
C PHE A 163 -14.25 22.57 14.75
N PRO A 164 -15.07 23.61 15.00
CA PRO A 164 -15.70 23.83 16.30
C PRO A 164 -16.85 22.83 16.48
N ILE A 165 -16.51 21.55 16.59
CA ILE A 165 -17.46 20.46 16.78
C ILE A 165 -17.57 20.18 18.27
N ASN A 166 -18.80 20.14 18.79
CA ASN A 166 -19.06 19.46 20.06
C ASN A 166 -18.78 17.98 19.82
N LEU A 167 -17.70 17.47 20.41
CA LEU A 167 -17.22 16.08 20.29
C LEU A 167 -18.12 15.09 21.04
N GLU A 168 -19.44 15.18 20.89
CA GLU A 168 -20.30 14.01 21.06
C GLU A 168 -20.16 13.17 19.78
N LEU A 169 -19.01 12.52 19.68
CA LEU A 169 -18.69 11.62 18.58
C LEU A 169 -19.63 10.43 18.64
N GLU A 170 -20.49 10.29 17.64
CA GLU A 170 -21.27 9.07 17.50
C GLU A 170 -20.39 8.00 16.84
N PRO A 171 -20.09 6.89 17.52
CA PRO A 171 -19.31 5.82 16.93
C PRO A 171 -20.11 5.19 15.78
N ILE A 172 -19.55 5.23 14.58
CA ILE A 172 -20.20 4.66 13.41
C ILE A 172 -19.88 3.16 13.36
N GLY A 173 -20.59 2.40 14.18
CA GLY A 173 -20.55 0.94 14.18
C GLY A 173 -19.57 0.29 15.16
N ASN A 174 -19.62 -1.04 15.23
CA ASN A 174 -18.83 -1.83 16.17
C ASN A 174 -17.35 -1.96 15.75
N LYS A 175 -16.48 -1.39 16.59
CA LYS A 175 -15.14 -1.85 16.99
C LYS A 175 -14.06 -2.02 15.91
N LYS A 176 -13.02 -1.17 16.00
CA LYS A 176 -11.60 -1.48 15.74
C LYS A 176 -11.36 -2.38 14.52
N ALA A 177 -11.72 -1.94 13.33
CA ALA A 177 -11.24 -2.59 12.11
C ALA A 177 -9.76 -2.23 11.94
N GLY A 178 -8.86 -3.15 12.27
CA GLY A 178 -7.41 -2.99 12.03
C GLY A 178 -6.73 -1.89 12.87
N GLY A 179 -7.25 -1.57 14.05
CA GLY A 179 -6.69 -0.50 14.90
C GLY A 179 -7.04 0.91 14.43
N LEU A 180 -8.15 1.08 13.69
CA LEU A 180 -8.71 2.38 13.33
C LEU A 180 -10.06 2.59 14.03
N ILE A 181 -10.31 3.84 14.46
CA ILE A 181 -11.56 4.32 15.05
C ILE A 181 -12.21 5.24 14.01
N PHE A 182 -13.50 5.03 13.78
CA PHE A 182 -14.30 5.80 12.83
C PHE A 182 -15.41 6.51 13.61
N ASP A 183 -15.32 7.83 13.66
CA ASP A 183 -16.29 8.67 14.35
C ASP A 183 -17.01 9.56 13.32
N ALA A 184 -18.29 9.87 13.57
CA ALA A 184 -18.99 10.96 12.89
C ALA A 184 -19.09 12.15 13.83
N ALA A 185 -18.90 13.34 13.26
CA ALA A 185 -19.12 14.58 13.97
C ALA A 185 -19.97 15.51 13.09
N PRO A 186 -21.17 15.92 13.53
CA PRO A 186 -22.01 16.86 12.79
C PRO A 186 -21.40 18.26 12.83
N THR A 187 -21.37 18.95 11.71
CA THR A 187 -20.94 20.35 11.56
C THR A 187 -22.09 21.20 11.02
N ALA A 188 -21.92 22.53 11.03
CA ALA A 188 -22.91 23.45 10.46
C ALA A 188 -23.22 23.18 8.97
N ASP A 189 -22.24 22.62 8.25
CA ASP A 189 -22.27 22.42 6.79
C ASP A 189 -22.40 20.95 6.37
N GLY A 190 -22.56 20.00 7.31
CA GLY A 190 -22.70 18.58 7.00
C GLY A 190 -22.20 17.64 8.12
N THR A 191 -21.76 16.44 7.76
CA THR A 191 -21.13 15.50 8.69
C THR A 191 -19.70 15.24 8.26
N ILE A 192 -18.77 15.33 9.21
CA ILE A 192 -17.38 14.96 9.00
C ILE A 192 -17.12 13.59 9.61
N TYR A 193 -16.46 12.74 8.84
CA TYR A 193 -16.01 11.43 9.27
C TYR A 193 -14.55 11.55 9.72
N ILE A 194 -14.31 11.19 10.97
CA ILE A 194 -13.00 11.28 11.61
C ILE A 194 -12.44 9.87 11.71
N ILE A 195 -11.27 9.67 11.13
CA ILE A 195 -10.53 8.41 11.19
C ILE A 195 -9.32 8.63 12.12
N ARG A 196 -9.24 7.84 13.20
CA ARG A 196 -8.13 7.89 14.16
C ARG A 196 -7.47 6.54 14.28
N LYS A 197 -6.18 6.52 14.58
CA LYS A 197 -5.49 5.28 14.98
C LYS A 197 -5.83 4.97 16.44
N ALA A 198 -6.31 3.76 16.71
CA ALA A 198 -6.49 3.26 18.06
C ALA A 198 -5.11 3.07 18.71
N GLU A 199 -4.95 3.54 19.95
CA GLU A 199 -3.81 3.21 20.80
C GLU A 199 -3.70 1.70 21.06
#